data_AF-A0A0K8SQB7-F1
#
_entry.id   AF-A0A0K8SQB7-F1
#
_cell.length_a   1.000
_cell.length_b   1.000
_cell.length_c   1.000
_cell.angle_alpha   90.00
_cell.angle_beta   90.00
_cell.angle_gamma   90.00
#
_symmetry.space_group_name_H-M   'P 1'
#
loop_
_entity.id
_entity.type
_entity.pdbx_description
1 polymer ?
#
loop_
_entity_poly.entity_id
_entity_poly.type
_entity_poly.pdbx_seq_one_letter_code
_entity_poly.pdbx_strand_id
1 'polypeptide(L)'
;AVNLLLTFLVYFLLQCARCQPPDSSHHGRNGKVVVCYVGTWATYRPGKGAFHIDSIDPSLCSHLVYSFAGLDTNTWTLKSLDPYNDLEENYGKGSFKKMTGLKSAHPQLKVTLAVGGWNEGSANYSAMAADPEKRAKFVASALEMIQKYDFDGLDLDWEFPTQRGGRPEDKENFVALIKDLRNALKPNGYILTAAISAGIETLKKGYRLKEVGDALDYVHLMCYDYHVSWDSMTGSNSPLGPITDPLTIESSVTYVLANGIP
;
A
#
# COMPACT_ATOMS: atom_id res chain seq x y z
N ALA A 1 -24.64 -49.84 -33.26
CA ALA A 1 -23.84 -48.65 -33.65
C ALA A 1 -24.24 -47.37 -32.90
N VAL A 2 -25.48 -47.21 -32.43
CA VAL A 2 -25.93 -45.97 -31.74
C VAL A 2 -25.52 -45.90 -30.25
N ASN A 3 -25.21 -47.04 -29.62
CA ASN A 3 -24.92 -47.10 -28.18
C ASN A 3 -23.46 -46.84 -27.78
N LEU A 4 -22.53 -46.74 -28.74
CA LEU A 4 -21.11 -46.43 -28.46
C LEU A 4 -20.81 -44.92 -28.54
N LEU A 5 -21.61 -44.15 -29.27
CA LEU A 5 -21.44 -42.71 -29.44
C LEU A 5 -21.94 -41.89 -28.23
N LEU A 6 -22.99 -42.35 -27.54
CA LEU A 6 -23.46 -41.68 -26.33
C LEU A 6 -22.47 -41.79 -25.15
N THR A 7 -21.74 -42.91 -25.06
CA THR A 7 -20.78 -43.14 -23.97
C THR A 7 -19.53 -42.27 -24.11
N PHE A 8 -19.11 -41.96 -25.34
CA PHE A 8 -17.98 -41.06 -25.61
C PHE A 8 -18.33 -39.59 -25.35
N LEU A 9 -19.56 -39.14 -25.65
CA LEU A 9 -19.98 -37.76 -25.40
C LEU A 9 -20.10 -37.43 -23.90
N VAL A 10 -20.53 -38.40 -23.08
CA VAL A 10 -20.63 -38.22 -21.62
C VAL A 10 -19.25 -38.17 -20.97
N TYR A 11 -18.27 -38.94 -21.47
CA TYR A 11 -16.89 -38.90 -20.97
C TYR A 11 -16.17 -37.58 -21.30
N PHE A 12 -16.44 -36.99 -22.46
CA PHE A 12 -15.82 -35.71 -22.86
C PHE A 12 -16.39 -34.52 -22.07
N LEU A 13 -17.69 -34.54 -21.75
CA LEU A 13 -18.33 -33.48 -20.94
C LEU A 13 -17.93 -33.55 -19.45
N LEU A 14 -17.58 -34.74 -18.93
CA LEU A 14 -17.10 -34.90 -17.55
C LEU A 14 -15.63 -34.51 -17.34
N GLN A 15 -14.82 -34.39 -18.40
CA GLN A 15 -13.43 -33.91 -18.31
C GLN A 15 -13.30 -32.37 -18.42
N CYS A 16 -14.31 -31.66 -18.93
CA CYS A 16 -14.31 -30.20 -18.97
C CYS A 16 -14.72 -29.53 -17.64
N ALA A 17 -15.22 -30.28 -16.65
CA ALA A 17 -15.70 -29.73 -15.37
C ALA A 17 -14.63 -29.69 -14.25
N ARG A 18 -13.34 -29.87 -14.56
CA ARG A 18 -12.23 -29.84 -13.57
C ARG A 18 -11.08 -28.89 -13.93
N CYS A 19 -11.32 -27.85 -14.73
CA CYS A 19 -10.47 -26.66 -14.67
C CYS A 19 -10.90 -25.81 -13.47
N GLN A 20 -10.51 -26.24 -12.26
CA GLN A 20 -10.24 -25.24 -11.23
C GLN A 20 -9.04 -24.43 -11.73
N PRO A 21 -9.05 -23.09 -11.65
CA PRO A 21 -7.82 -22.33 -11.86
C PRO A 21 -6.74 -22.93 -10.95
N PRO A 22 -5.47 -23.01 -11.39
CA PRO A 22 -4.40 -23.37 -10.47
C PRO A 22 -4.51 -22.45 -9.27
N ASP A 23 -4.67 -23.05 -8.09
CA ASP A 23 -4.68 -22.37 -6.82
C ASP A 23 -3.47 -21.43 -6.78
N SER A 24 -3.72 -20.14 -6.93
CA SER A 24 -2.70 -19.10 -7.04
C SER A 24 -2.16 -18.73 -5.65
N SER A 25 -1.98 -19.74 -4.80
CA SER A 25 -1.49 -19.62 -3.43
C SER A 25 -0.11 -20.26 -3.27
N HIS A 26 0.83 -19.92 -4.15
CA HIS A 26 2.22 -19.83 -3.72
C HIS A 26 2.40 -18.52 -2.95
N HIS A 27 1.77 -18.48 -1.78
CA HIS A 27 2.18 -17.57 -0.75
C HIS A 27 3.64 -17.88 -0.41
N GLY A 28 4.46 -16.84 -0.21
CA GLY A 28 5.83 -16.98 0.26
C GLY A 28 5.88 -18.00 1.39
N ARG A 29 6.86 -18.93 1.32
CA ARG A 29 7.05 -20.07 2.24
C ARG A 29 6.26 -19.90 3.56
N ASN A 30 5.09 -20.54 3.65
CA ASN A 30 4.13 -20.52 4.78
C ASN A 30 3.08 -19.40 4.86
N GLY A 31 2.62 -18.78 3.76
CA GLY A 31 1.51 -17.82 3.86
C GLY A 31 1.93 -16.41 4.30
N LYS A 32 3.23 -16.15 4.43
CA LYS A 32 3.76 -14.90 4.97
C LYS A 32 4.10 -13.92 3.85
N VAL A 33 3.89 -12.63 4.16
CA VAL A 33 4.08 -11.52 3.25
C VAL A 33 5.32 -10.73 3.68
N VAL A 34 6.18 -10.44 2.72
CA VAL A 34 7.31 -9.50 2.83
C VAL A 34 7.00 -8.32 1.93
N VAL A 35 6.81 -7.15 2.54
CA VAL A 35 6.52 -5.88 1.86
C VAL A 35 7.78 -5.03 1.84
N CYS A 36 8.18 -4.57 0.66
CA CYS A 36 9.38 -3.76 0.48
C CYS A 36 9.02 -2.40 -0.12
N TYR A 37 9.23 -1.35 0.65
CA TYR A 37 9.07 0.03 0.19
C TYR A 37 10.30 0.48 -0.61
N VAL A 38 10.07 1.07 -1.78
CA VAL A 38 11.11 1.59 -2.66
C VAL A 38 10.98 3.10 -2.75
N GLY A 39 11.82 3.81 -2.00
CA GLY A 39 11.95 5.27 -2.12
C GLY A 39 12.65 5.65 -3.42
N THR A 40 11.89 6.03 -4.44
CA THR A 40 12.37 6.10 -5.83
C THR A 40 13.36 7.23 -6.09
N TRP A 41 13.39 8.23 -5.22
CA TRP A 41 14.42 9.28 -5.20
C TRP A 41 15.83 8.72 -4.95
N ALA A 42 15.98 7.49 -4.46
CA ALA A 42 17.28 6.82 -4.31
C ALA A 42 18.05 6.66 -5.64
N THR A 43 17.35 6.72 -6.78
CA THR A 43 17.94 6.74 -8.13
C THR A 43 18.93 7.90 -8.34
N TYR A 44 18.79 8.98 -7.57
CA TYR A 44 19.62 10.19 -7.67
C TYR A 44 20.76 10.24 -6.66
N ARG A 45 20.89 9.26 -5.77
CA ARG A 45 22.00 9.22 -4.82
C ARG A 45 23.33 9.01 -5.58
N PRO A 46 24.44 9.63 -5.13
CA PRO A 46 25.72 9.49 -5.80
C PRO A 46 26.40 8.15 -5.50
N GLY A 47 27.22 7.68 -6.44
CA GLY A 47 28.12 6.54 -6.26
C GLY A 47 27.41 5.25 -5.82
N LYS A 48 27.95 4.58 -4.80
CA LYS A 48 27.40 3.32 -4.27
C LYS A 48 26.05 3.47 -3.56
N GLY A 49 25.58 4.71 -3.34
CA GLY A 49 24.26 4.97 -2.78
C GLY A 49 23.13 4.96 -3.81
N ALA A 50 23.46 5.05 -5.10
CA ALA A 50 22.49 5.01 -6.19
C ALA A 50 21.72 3.68 -6.17
N PHE A 51 20.40 3.74 -6.23
CA PHE A 51 19.56 2.55 -6.29
C PHE A 51 18.45 2.76 -7.32
N HIS A 52 18.54 2.02 -8.43
CA HIS A 52 17.59 2.10 -9.54
C HIS A 52 16.58 0.94 -9.45
N ILE A 53 15.46 1.04 -10.20
CA ILE A 53 14.48 -0.06 -10.28
C ILE A 53 15.13 -1.36 -10.74
N ASP A 54 16.07 -1.27 -11.69
CA ASP A 54 16.83 -2.41 -12.21
C ASP A 54 17.79 -3.05 -11.17
N SER A 55 18.01 -2.40 -10.02
CA SER A 55 18.81 -2.91 -8.91
C SER A 55 18.01 -3.77 -7.93
N ILE A 56 16.69 -3.84 -8.08
CA ILE A 56 15.82 -4.62 -7.21
C ILE A 56 15.94 -6.10 -7.57
N ASP A 57 16.14 -6.95 -6.56
CA ASP A 57 15.90 -8.39 -6.68
C ASP A 57 14.45 -8.68 -6.24
N PRO A 58 13.50 -8.82 -7.19
CA PRO A 58 12.10 -9.07 -6.89
C PRO A 58 11.83 -10.42 -6.22
N SER A 59 12.80 -11.35 -6.17
CA SER A 59 12.61 -12.63 -5.48
C SER A 59 12.65 -12.52 -3.95
N LEU A 60 13.18 -11.41 -3.42
CA LEU A 60 13.29 -11.15 -1.98
C LEU A 60 12.00 -10.63 -1.35
N CYS A 61 11.08 -10.13 -2.16
CA CYS A 61 9.85 -9.47 -1.73
C CYS A 61 8.64 -10.17 -2.33
N SER A 62 7.55 -10.25 -1.57
CA SER A 62 6.26 -10.68 -2.11
C SER A 62 5.46 -9.50 -2.65
N HIS A 63 5.64 -8.33 -2.04
CA HIS A 63 4.99 -7.08 -2.40
C HIS A 63 6.06 -5.99 -2.47
N LEU A 64 6.04 -5.19 -3.54
CA LEU A 64 6.79 -3.97 -3.65
C LEU A 64 5.85 -2.78 -3.58
N VAL A 65 6.29 -1.71 -2.92
CA VAL A 65 5.55 -0.46 -2.80
C VAL A 65 6.37 0.65 -3.45
N TYR A 66 5.84 1.27 -4.52
CA TYR A 66 6.47 2.40 -5.18
C TYR A 66 6.19 3.69 -4.41
N SER A 67 7.21 4.31 -3.86
CA SER A 67 7.11 5.50 -3.01
C SER A 67 7.75 6.72 -3.68
N PHE A 68 7.02 7.79 -4.02
CA PHE A 68 5.59 8.03 -3.78
C PHE A 68 4.94 8.78 -4.96
N ALA A 69 3.63 8.59 -5.12
CA ALA A 69 2.75 9.57 -5.75
C ALA A 69 2.28 10.61 -4.73
N GLY A 70 1.70 11.71 -5.19
CA GLY A 70 1.19 12.77 -4.33
C GLY A 70 -0.20 13.26 -4.73
N LEU A 71 -0.65 14.31 -4.06
CA LEU A 71 -1.94 14.94 -4.28
C LEU A 71 -1.79 16.28 -5.03
N ASP A 72 -2.55 16.46 -6.10
CA ASP A 72 -2.74 17.77 -6.73
C ASP A 72 -3.81 18.56 -5.96
N THR A 73 -3.46 19.73 -5.43
CA THR A 73 -4.36 20.55 -4.60
C THR A 73 -5.32 21.41 -5.41
N ASN A 74 -5.15 21.50 -6.73
CA ASN A 74 -6.06 22.22 -7.62
C ASN A 74 -7.18 21.29 -8.10
N THR A 75 -6.83 20.06 -8.47
CA THR A 75 -7.77 19.08 -9.03
C THR A 75 -8.26 18.05 -8.01
N TRP A 76 -7.56 17.89 -6.88
CA TRP A 76 -7.80 16.84 -5.88
C TRP A 76 -7.62 15.43 -6.43
N THR A 77 -6.70 15.27 -7.38
CA THR A 77 -6.37 14.00 -8.03
C THR A 77 -4.94 13.57 -7.68
N LEU A 78 -4.66 12.27 -7.85
CA LEU A 78 -3.30 11.76 -7.78
C LEU A 78 -2.41 12.35 -8.87
N LYS A 79 -1.15 12.59 -8.52
CA LYS A 79 -0.10 13.05 -9.44
C LYS A 79 1.21 12.32 -9.18
N SER A 80 2.05 12.26 -10.20
CA SER A 80 3.47 11.93 -10.03
C SER A 80 4.19 13.08 -9.32
N LEU A 81 5.08 12.75 -8.38
CA LEU A 81 5.93 13.72 -7.69
C LEU A 81 7.23 14.00 -8.46
N ASP A 82 7.68 13.07 -9.29
CA ASP A 82 8.82 13.25 -10.20
C ASP A 82 8.47 12.72 -11.61
N PRO A 83 7.79 13.53 -12.44
CA PRO A 83 7.39 13.09 -13.79
C PRO A 83 8.56 12.64 -14.66
N TYR A 84 9.76 13.20 -14.48
CA TYR A 84 10.93 12.80 -15.25
C TYR A 84 11.40 11.38 -14.90
N ASN A 85 11.30 10.98 -13.62
CA ASN A 85 11.64 9.62 -13.23
C ASN A 85 10.49 8.63 -13.44
N ASP A 86 9.27 9.03 -13.10
CA ASP A 86 8.12 8.16 -12.98
C ASP A 86 7.50 7.80 -14.35
N LEU A 87 7.42 8.79 -15.24
CA LEU A 87 6.64 8.73 -16.48
C LEU A 87 7.52 8.49 -17.72
N GLU A 88 6.92 8.06 -18.83
CA GLU A 88 7.63 7.88 -20.12
C GLU A 88 7.50 9.12 -21.01
N GLU A 89 6.46 9.92 -20.78
CA GLU A 89 6.22 11.19 -21.44
C GLU A 89 7.44 12.13 -21.29
N ASN A 90 7.72 12.92 -22.32
CA ASN A 90 8.84 13.89 -22.34
C ASN A 90 10.23 13.27 -22.09
N TYR A 91 10.51 12.08 -22.64
CA TYR A 91 11.78 11.35 -22.45
C TYR A 91 12.05 10.97 -21.00
N GLY A 92 10.99 10.81 -20.21
CA GLY A 92 11.09 10.34 -18.84
C GLY A 92 11.56 8.88 -18.75
N LYS A 93 12.00 8.48 -17.56
CA LYS A 93 12.62 7.17 -17.33
C LYS A 93 11.62 6.02 -17.23
N GLY A 94 10.31 6.30 -17.12
CA GLY A 94 9.25 5.29 -17.09
C GLY A 94 9.28 4.38 -15.86
N SER A 95 9.72 4.87 -14.70
CA SER A 95 9.95 4.03 -13.52
C SER A 95 8.68 3.36 -12.99
N PHE A 96 7.48 3.93 -13.18
CA PHE A 96 6.23 3.25 -12.85
C PHE A 96 6.10 1.93 -13.61
N LYS A 97 6.20 1.98 -14.95
CA LYS A 97 6.08 0.78 -15.80
C LYS A 97 7.24 -0.18 -15.62
N LYS A 98 8.45 0.32 -15.37
CA LYS A 98 9.61 -0.55 -15.06
C LYS A 98 9.37 -1.36 -13.80
N MET A 99 8.84 -0.72 -12.76
CA MET A 99 8.57 -1.37 -11.49
C MET A 99 7.47 -2.42 -11.61
N THR A 100 6.34 -2.09 -12.24
CA THR A 100 5.25 -3.05 -12.47
C THR A 100 5.66 -4.15 -13.46
N GLY A 101 6.55 -3.84 -14.40
CA GLY A 101 7.14 -4.79 -15.35
C GLY A 101 7.93 -5.92 -14.70
N LEU A 102 8.44 -5.75 -13.47
CA LEU A 102 9.14 -6.82 -12.72
C LEU A 102 8.26 -8.08 -12.53
N LYS A 103 6.93 -7.91 -12.52
CA LYS A 103 5.96 -9.01 -12.44
C LYS A 103 6.05 -9.99 -13.61
N SER A 104 6.59 -9.56 -14.76
CA SER A 104 6.73 -10.44 -15.93
C SER A 104 7.71 -11.60 -15.69
N ALA A 105 8.76 -11.36 -14.90
CA ALA A 105 9.69 -12.41 -14.45
C ALA A 105 9.25 -13.05 -13.12
N HIS A 106 8.42 -12.35 -12.33
CA HIS A 106 7.93 -12.81 -11.03
C HIS A 106 6.39 -12.69 -10.95
N PRO A 107 5.62 -13.60 -11.58
CA PRO A 107 4.17 -13.44 -11.73
C PRO A 107 3.35 -13.39 -10.44
N GLN A 108 3.94 -13.80 -9.31
CA GLN A 108 3.33 -13.75 -7.98
C GLN A 108 3.60 -12.45 -7.23
N LEU A 109 4.54 -11.64 -7.72
CA LEU A 109 4.89 -10.34 -7.15
C LEU A 109 3.70 -9.40 -7.27
N LYS A 110 3.41 -8.67 -6.20
CA LYS A 110 2.45 -7.57 -6.19
C LYS A 110 3.18 -6.25 -6.14
N VAL A 111 2.76 -5.28 -6.95
CA VAL A 111 3.37 -3.96 -6.97
C VAL A 111 2.28 -2.91 -6.74
N THR A 112 2.31 -2.23 -5.59
CA THR A 112 1.37 -1.15 -5.26
C THR A 112 2.01 0.22 -5.39
N LEU A 113 1.19 1.23 -5.62
CA LEU A 113 1.61 2.63 -5.61
C LEU A 113 1.29 3.26 -4.25
N ALA A 114 2.31 3.77 -3.55
CA ALA A 114 2.08 4.54 -2.32
C ALA A 114 1.81 6.01 -2.63
N VAL A 115 0.88 6.60 -1.88
CA VAL A 115 0.54 8.03 -1.95
C VAL A 115 0.63 8.69 -0.58
N GLY A 116 1.34 9.81 -0.52
CA GLY A 116 1.61 10.55 0.71
C GLY A 116 3.09 10.54 1.10
N GLY A 117 3.37 10.02 2.29
CA GLY A 117 4.67 10.08 2.95
C GLY A 117 4.95 11.41 3.63
N TRP A 118 5.97 11.44 4.49
CA TRP A 118 6.29 12.57 5.36
C TRP A 118 6.29 13.93 4.67
N ASN A 119 6.93 14.04 3.49
CA ASN A 119 7.12 15.32 2.78
C ASN A 119 5.84 15.90 2.18
N GLU A 120 4.82 15.08 1.91
CA GLU A 120 3.53 15.53 1.38
C GLU A 120 2.67 16.26 2.44
N GLY A 121 2.98 16.07 3.73
CA GLY A 121 2.26 16.72 4.82
C GLY A 121 0.88 16.09 5.10
N SER A 122 0.06 16.79 5.89
CA SER A 122 -1.27 16.29 6.29
C SER A 122 -2.42 17.24 5.93
N ALA A 123 -2.20 18.56 5.92
CA ALA A 123 -3.27 19.54 5.70
C ALA A 123 -4.08 19.31 4.41
N ASN A 124 -3.41 18.97 3.30
CA ASN A 124 -4.08 18.74 2.02
C ASN A 124 -4.87 17.42 2.01
N TYR A 125 -4.35 16.38 2.66
CA TYR A 125 -5.03 15.10 2.82
C TYR A 125 -6.25 15.24 3.73
N SER A 126 -6.15 16.02 4.82
CA SER A 126 -7.28 16.39 5.67
C SER A 126 -8.38 17.12 4.88
N ALA A 127 -7.99 18.12 4.06
CA ALA A 127 -8.94 18.87 3.24
C ALA A 127 -9.60 18.01 2.14
N MET A 128 -8.86 17.06 1.56
CA MET A 128 -9.40 16.10 0.58
C MET A 128 -10.34 15.11 1.24
N ALA A 129 -9.94 14.52 2.38
CA ALA A 129 -10.72 13.50 3.08
C ALA A 129 -12.02 14.07 3.68
N ALA A 130 -12.04 15.33 4.10
CA ALA A 130 -13.24 15.97 4.68
C ALA A 130 -14.37 16.23 3.67
N ASP A 131 -14.08 16.26 2.38
CA ASP A 131 -15.01 16.69 1.34
C ASP A 131 -15.36 15.50 0.41
N PRO A 132 -16.63 15.05 0.36
CA PRO A 132 -17.03 13.91 -0.46
C PRO A 132 -16.73 14.08 -1.96
N GLU A 133 -16.79 15.30 -2.50
CA GLU A 133 -16.51 15.53 -3.91
C GLU A 133 -15.01 15.42 -4.20
N LYS A 134 -14.16 15.90 -3.29
CA LYS A 134 -12.70 15.78 -3.41
C LYS A 134 -12.25 14.34 -3.22
N ARG A 135 -12.82 13.62 -2.24
CA ARG A 135 -12.59 12.18 -2.08
C ARG A 135 -12.95 11.41 -3.34
N ALA A 136 -14.11 11.70 -3.95
CA ALA A 136 -14.53 11.02 -5.17
C ALA A 136 -13.54 11.25 -6.33
N LYS A 137 -13.03 12.50 -6.50
CA LYS A 137 -11.99 12.80 -7.50
C LYS A 137 -10.69 12.07 -7.22
N PHE A 138 -10.24 12.05 -5.97
CA PHE A 138 -9.04 11.34 -5.55
C PHE A 138 -9.16 9.83 -5.85
N VAL A 139 -10.24 9.20 -5.39
CA VAL A 139 -10.51 7.76 -5.59
C VAL A 139 -10.57 7.40 -7.07
N ALA A 140 -11.28 8.20 -7.89
CA ALA A 140 -11.37 7.97 -9.32
C ALA A 140 -9.99 8.05 -10.00
N SER A 141 -9.20 9.08 -9.67
CA SER A 141 -7.85 9.23 -10.22
C SER A 141 -6.87 8.16 -9.73
N ALA A 142 -7.08 7.60 -8.53
CA ALA A 142 -6.30 6.48 -8.02
C ALA A 142 -6.51 5.22 -8.86
N LEU A 143 -7.77 4.89 -9.12
CA LEU A 143 -8.12 3.76 -9.97
C LEU A 143 -7.54 3.93 -11.38
N GLU A 144 -7.65 5.13 -11.96
CA GLU A 144 -7.08 5.44 -13.27
C GLU A 144 -5.56 5.24 -13.29
N MET A 145 -4.84 5.77 -12.30
CA MET A 145 -3.38 5.65 -12.24
C MET A 145 -2.91 4.20 -12.06
N ILE A 146 -3.62 3.44 -11.22
CA ILE A 146 -3.36 2.00 -11.02
C ILE A 146 -3.55 1.23 -12.32
N GLN A 147 -4.66 1.46 -13.02
CA GLN A 147 -4.97 0.82 -14.30
C GLN A 147 -3.99 1.24 -15.40
N LYS A 148 -3.64 2.53 -15.49
CA LYS A 148 -2.75 3.07 -16.54
C LYS A 148 -1.35 2.47 -16.48
N TYR A 149 -0.84 2.23 -15.28
CA TYR A 149 0.55 1.78 -15.08
C TYR A 149 0.68 0.33 -14.59
N ASP A 150 -0.41 -0.42 -14.57
CA ASP A 150 -0.46 -1.84 -14.17
C ASP A 150 -0.01 -2.10 -12.72
N PHE A 151 -0.39 -1.22 -11.80
CA PHE A 151 -0.23 -1.50 -10.37
C PHE A 151 -1.28 -2.52 -9.91
N ASP A 152 -0.94 -3.31 -8.89
CA ASP A 152 -1.84 -4.26 -8.25
C ASP A 152 -2.69 -3.62 -7.14
N GLY A 153 -2.49 -2.32 -6.84
CA GLY A 153 -3.20 -1.65 -5.76
C GLY A 153 -2.62 -0.31 -5.34
N LEU A 154 -3.20 0.22 -4.26
CA LEU A 154 -2.80 1.48 -3.63
C LEU A 154 -2.32 1.21 -2.19
N ASP A 155 -1.27 1.91 -1.79
CA ASP A 155 -0.85 2.04 -0.38
C ASP A 155 -1.08 3.48 0.08
N LEU A 156 -1.89 3.68 1.12
CA LEU A 156 -2.18 5.01 1.66
C LEU A 156 -1.20 5.34 2.80
N ASP A 157 -0.39 6.37 2.61
CA ASP A 157 0.59 6.82 3.59
C ASP A 157 0.33 8.29 3.99
N TRP A 158 -0.85 8.55 4.56
CA TRP A 158 -1.19 9.87 5.09
C TRP A 158 -0.58 10.05 6.48
N GLU A 159 0.41 10.93 6.60
CA GLU A 159 1.14 11.19 7.85
C GLU A 159 0.84 12.57 8.47
N PHE A 160 -0.04 12.70 9.45
CA PHE A 160 -1.02 11.73 9.93
C PHE A 160 -2.39 12.41 10.04
N PRO A 161 -3.51 11.67 9.92
CA PRO A 161 -4.81 12.15 10.34
C PRO A 161 -4.71 12.86 11.71
N THR A 162 -5.36 14.01 11.86
CA THR A 162 -5.39 14.86 13.09
C THR A 162 -4.10 15.61 13.45
N GLN A 163 -3.00 15.40 12.71
CA GLN A 163 -1.69 16.00 13.01
C GLN A 163 -1.14 16.77 11.81
N ARG A 164 -0.07 17.55 12.02
CA ARG A 164 0.68 18.22 10.94
C ARG A 164 -0.20 19.08 10.01
N GLY A 165 -1.18 19.77 10.58
CA GLY A 165 -2.17 20.58 9.86
C GLY A 165 -3.52 19.86 9.61
N GLY A 166 -3.67 18.64 10.10
CA GLY A 166 -4.95 17.92 10.15
C GLY A 166 -5.90 18.43 11.24
N ARG A 167 -7.12 17.88 11.25
CA ARG A 167 -8.23 18.24 12.15
C ARG A 167 -8.75 17.01 12.90
N PRO A 168 -9.41 17.16 14.06
CA PRO A 168 -9.94 16.01 14.82
C PRO A 168 -10.88 15.11 14.00
N GLU A 169 -11.63 15.68 13.06
CA GLU A 169 -12.55 14.96 12.17
C GLU A 169 -11.83 14.01 11.21
N ASP A 170 -10.52 14.17 11.02
CA ASP A 170 -9.71 13.28 10.17
C ASP A 170 -9.80 11.82 10.59
N LYS A 171 -10.06 11.56 11.88
CA LYS A 171 -10.28 10.20 12.37
C LYS A 171 -11.44 9.48 11.66
N GLU A 172 -12.55 10.19 11.44
CA GLU A 172 -13.71 9.67 10.73
C GLU A 172 -13.52 9.78 9.21
N ASN A 173 -12.92 10.87 8.75
CA ASN A 173 -12.68 11.10 7.33
C ASN A 173 -11.70 10.06 6.75
N PHE A 174 -10.73 9.59 7.53
CA PHE A 174 -9.85 8.49 7.14
C PHE A 174 -10.65 7.21 6.88
N VAL A 175 -11.62 6.88 7.75
CA VAL A 175 -12.51 5.73 7.56
C VAL A 175 -13.38 5.88 6.31
N ALA A 176 -13.92 7.08 6.07
CA ALA A 176 -14.68 7.36 4.86
C ALA A 176 -13.81 7.15 3.60
N LEU A 177 -12.59 7.70 3.61
CA LEU A 177 -11.64 7.57 2.50
C LEU A 177 -11.27 6.12 2.20
N ILE A 178 -10.88 5.32 3.21
CA ILE A 178 -10.50 3.91 2.96
C ILE A 178 -11.69 3.05 2.51
N LYS A 179 -12.91 3.38 2.94
CA LYS A 179 -14.13 2.72 2.44
C LYS A 179 -14.41 3.08 0.98
N ASP A 180 -14.31 4.36 0.63
CA ASP A 180 -14.49 4.82 -0.75
C ASP A 180 -13.44 4.17 -1.68
N LEU A 181 -12.17 4.12 -1.26
CA LEU A 181 -11.10 3.42 -1.97
C LEU A 181 -11.37 1.92 -2.10
N ARG A 182 -11.72 1.24 -0.99
CA ARG A 182 -11.99 -0.20 -1.02
C ARG A 182 -13.13 -0.55 -1.98
N ASN A 183 -14.20 0.26 -1.98
CA ASN A 183 -15.34 0.07 -2.88
C ASN A 183 -14.97 0.23 -4.35
N ALA A 184 -14.03 1.13 -4.69
CA ALA A 184 -13.56 1.31 -6.05
C ALA A 184 -12.55 0.24 -6.50
N LEU A 185 -11.68 -0.21 -5.59
CA LEU A 185 -10.56 -1.10 -5.90
C LEU A 185 -10.96 -2.58 -5.92
N LYS A 186 -11.77 -3.02 -4.95
CA LYS A 186 -12.14 -4.44 -4.77
C LYS A 186 -12.81 -5.08 -5.99
N PRO A 187 -13.75 -4.43 -6.71
CA PRO A 187 -14.38 -5.03 -7.89
C PRO A 187 -13.40 -5.37 -9.01
N ASN A 188 -12.25 -4.70 -9.06
CA ASN A 188 -11.19 -4.93 -10.05
C ASN A 188 -10.10 -5.89 -9.53
N GLY A 189 -10.23 -6.42 -8.31
CA GLY A 189 -9.24 -7.30 -7.70
C GLY A 189 -7.98 -6.58 -7.20
N TYR A 190 -8.02 -5.24 -7.06
CA TYR A 190 -6.89 -4.47 -6.55
C TYR A 190 -6.80 -4.49 -5.03
N ILE A 191 -5.55 -4.47 -4.55
CA ILE A 191 -5.19 -4.45 -3.13
C ILE A 191 -5.26 -3.01 -2.60
N LEU A 192 -5.71 -2.86 -1.36
CA LEU A 192 -5.63 -1.60 -0.62
C LEU A 192 -4.89 -1.84 0.69
N THR A 193 -3.78 -1.13 0.88
CA THR A 193 -2.99 -1.13 2.11
C THR A 193 -2.85 0.29 2.66
N ALA A 194 -2.37 0.40 3.90
CA ALA A 194 -1.99 1.69 4.46
C ALA A 194 -0.81 1.55 5.42
N ALA A 195 0.10 2.51 5.36
CA ALA A 195 1.09 2.74 6.40
C ALA A 195 0.46 3.58 7.53
N ILE A 196 0.54 3.08 8.77
CA ILE A 196 0.04 3.80 9.95
C ILE A 196 1.11 3.90 11.02
N SER A 197 1.04 4.98 11.81
CA SER A 197 1.98 5.23 12.91
C SER A 197 1.98 4.09 13.94
N ALA A 198 3.14 3.77 14.49
CA ALA A 198 3.23 2.90 15.67
C ALA A 198 3.07 3.65 17.00
N GLY A 199 3.04 4.99 17.00
CA GLY A 199 2.85 5.78 18.21
C GLY A 199 1.45 5.63 18.80
N ILE A 200 1.33 5.16 20.05
CA ILE A 200 0.03 4.89 20.70
C ILE A 200 -0.89 6.11 20.71
N GLU A 201 -0.36 7.31 20.98
CA GLU A 201 -1.17 8.52 20.99
C GLU A 201 -1.62 8.94 19.59
N THR A 202 -0.80 8.70 18.56
CA THR A 202 -1.20 8.90 17.16
C THR A 202 -2.28 7.90 16.76
N LEU A 203 -2.13 6.63 17.14
CA LEU A 203 -3.13 5.57 16.89
C LEU A 203 -4.50 5.93 17.50
N LYS A 204 -4.52 6.34 18.77
CA LYS A 204 -5.74 6.76 19.47
C LYS A 204 -6.45 7.93 18.80
N LYS A 205 -5.69 8.94 18.35
CA LYS A 205 -6.24 10.18 17.80
C LYS A 205 -6.64 10.02 16.34
N GLY A 206 -5.83 9.35 15.54
CA GLY A 206 -5.96 9.33 14.08
C GLY A 206 -6.81 8.21 13.51
N TYR A 207 -7.01 7.09 14.24
CA TYR A 207 -7.51 5.87 13.60
C TYR A 207 -8.62 5.16 14.37
N ARG A 208 -9.60 4.66 13.61
CA ARG A 208 -10.62 3.70 14.06
C ARG A 208 -10.14 2.29 13.69
N LEU A 209 -9.32 1.70 14.57
CA LEU A 209 -8.49 0.55 14.22
C LEU A 209 -9.27 -0.67 13.74
N LYS A 210 -10.45 -0.93 14.29
CA LYS A 210 -11.32 -2.00 13.80
C LYS A 210 -11.75 -1.76 12.34
N GLU A 211 -12.23 -0.57 12.03
CA GLU A 211 -12.66 -0.20 10.69
C GLU A 211 -11.50 -0.15 9.70
N VAL A 212 -10.30 0.19 10.17
CA VAL A 212 -9.06 0.07 9.38
C VAL A 212 -8.75 -1.38 9.06
N GLY A 213 -8.78 -2.27 10.06
CA GLY A 213 -8.55 -3.71 9.88
C GLY A 213 -9.61 -4.38 8.99
N ASP A 214 -10.87 -3.97 9.08
CA ASP A 214 -11.95 -4.49 8.24
C ASP A 214 -11.83 -4.05 6.77
N ALA A 215 -11.23 -2.87 6.52
CA ALA A 215 -11.19 -2.25 5.20
C ALA A 215 -9.92 -2.58 4.40
N LEU A 216 -8.78 -2.81 5.03
CA LEU A 216 -7.49 -2.98 4.35
C LEU A 216 -7.13 -4.47 4.14
N ASP A 217 -6.36 -4.77 3.10
CA ASP A 217 -5.80 -6.12 2.90
C ASP A 217 -4.60 -6.36 3.81
N TYR A 218 -3.78 -5.32 4.00
CA TYR A 218 -2.69 -5.30 4.97
C TYR A 218 -2.60 -3.92 5.63
N VAL A 219 -2.22 -3.92 6.90
CA VAL A 219 -1.85 -2.71 7.64
C VAL A 219 -0.34 -2.75 7.85
N HIS A 220 0.36 -1.75 7.32
CA HIS A 220 1.81 -1.60 7.52
C HIS A 220 2.04 -0.71 8.75
N LEU A 221 2.20 -1.34 9.92
CA LEU A 221 2.53 -0.62 11.15
C LEU A 221 3.99 -0.15 11.08
N MET A 222 4.22 1.16 11.12
CA MET A 222 5.54 1.77 11.02
C MET A 222 6.31 1.65 12.33
N CYS A 223 6.77 0.43 12.63
CA CYS A 223 7.47 0.04 13.84
C CYS A 223 8.95 0.52 13.85
N TYR A 224 9.15 1.80 13.60
CA TYR A 224 10.41 2.53 13.62
C TYR A 224 10.14 4.01 13.96
N ASP A 225 11.18 4.82 14.10
CA ASP A 225 11.10 6.23 14.49
C ASP A 225 10.41 6.44 15.85
N TYR A 226 10.58 5.47 16.77
CA TYR A 226 10.12 5.55 18.15
C TYR A 226 10.83 6.65 18.93
N HIS A 227 12.13 6.79 18.67
CA HIS A 227 12.98 7.83 19.20
C HIS A 227 13.77 8.49 18.10
N VAL A 228 13.84 9.81 18.15
CA VAL A 228 14.26 10.67 17.04
C VAL A 228 15.21 11.75 17.56
N SER A 229 15.93 12.41 16.65
CA SER A 229 17.03 13.31 17.03
C SER A 229 16.61 14.56 17.83
N TRP A 230 15.31 14.85 17.90
CA TRP A 230 14.76 15.99 18.66
C TRP A 230 14.24 15.59 20.05
N ASP A 231 14.36 14.33 20.45
CA ASP A 231 14.06 13.90 21.82
C ASP A 231 15.10 14.45 22.81
N SER A 232 14.71 14.62 24.07
CA SER A 232 15.59 15.13 25.12
C SER A 232 16.68 14.13 25.54
N MET A 233 16.51 12.85 25.18
CA MET A 233 17.45 11.76 25.48
C MET A 233 17.56 10.83 24.28
N THR A 234 18.72 10.18 24.14
CA THR A 234 18.90 9.15 23.11
C THR A 234 18.07 7.91 23.42
N GLY A 235 17.40 7.36 22.41
CA GLY A 235 16.67 6.10 22.47
C GLY A 235 16.85 5.26 21.21
N SER A 236 16.38 4.01 21.25
CA SER A 236 16.43 3.12 20.09
C SER A 236 15.42 3.55 19.04
N ASN A 237 15.76 3.44 17.74
CA ASN A 237 14.81 3.73 16.67
C ASN A 237 13.62 2.75 16.65
N SER A 238 13.85 1.51 17.07
CA SER A 238 12.89 0.39 16.96
C SER A 238 13.03 -0.58 18.13
N PRO A 239 12.71 -0.16 19.37
CA PRO A 239 12.84 -1.00 20.57
C PRO A 239 11.80 -2.13 20.57
N LEU A 240 12.24 -3.40 20.61
CA LEU A 240 11.35 -4.56 20.51
C LEU A 240 10.41 -4.73 21.71
N GLY A 241 10.97 -4.91 22.91
CA GLY A 241 10.25 -5.20 24.15
C GLY A 241 10.93 -4.54 25.35
N PRO A 242 10.37 -4.63 26.57
CA PRO A 242 10.71 -3.67 27.62
C PRO A 242 12.05 -3.99 28.27
N ILE A 243 12.84 -2.95 28.54
CA ILE A 243 13.69 -2.93 29.74
C ILE A 243 13.40 -1.68 30.59
N THR A 244 13.06 -0.53 29.99
CA THR A 244 12.63 0.69 30.72
C THR A 244 11.70 1.64 29.93
N ASP A 245 11.53 1.41 28.62
CA ASP A 245 10.81 2.31 27.72
C ASP A 245 9.33 1.89 27.57
N PRO A 246 8.36 2.79 27.83
CA PRO A 246 6.94 2.48 27.64
C PRO A 246 6.49 2.46 26.16
N LEU A 247 7.28 2.95 25.21
CA LEU A 247 6.93 3.01 23.79
C LEU A 247 7.80 2.02 22.98
N THR A 248 7.27 0.83 22.73
CA THR A 248 7.99 -0.27 22.04
C THR A 248 7.18 -0.89 20.91
N ILE A 249 7.84 -1.67 20.04
CA ILE A 249 7.18 -2.48 19.00
C ILE A 249 6.13 -3.38 19.63
N GLU A 250 6.46 -4.10 20.70
CA GLU A 250 5.52 -4.96 21.42
C GLU A 250 4.30 -4.18 21.92
N SER A 251 4.50 -2.98 22.48
CA SER A 251 3.39 -2.13 22.95
C SER A 251 2.46 -1.71 21.81
N SER A 252 3.01 -1.32 20.66
CA SER A 252 2.24 -0.87 19.50
C SER A 252 1.50 -2.02 18.84
N VAL A 253 2.16 -3.15 18.64
CA VAL A 253 1.56 -4.36 18.06
C VAL A 253 0.44 -4.89 18.96
N THR A 254 0.69 -4.97 20.28
CA THR A 254 -0.33 -5.40 21.24
C THR A 254 -1.54 -4.47 21.23
N TYR A 255 -1.29 -3.17 21.15
CA TYR A 255 -2.36 -2.18 21.09
C TYR A 255 -3.23 -2.33 19.83
N VAL A 256 -2.63 -2.46 18.64
CA VAL A 256 -3.44 -2.58 17.41
C VAL A 256 -4.23 -3.89 17.35
N LEU A 257 -3.64 -5.00 17.79
CA LEU A 257 -4.31 -6.30 17.87
C LEU A 257 -5.49 -6.25 18.84
N ALA A 258 -5.30 -5.66 20.02
CA ALA A 258 -6.37 -5.51 21.02
C ALA A 258 -7.52 -4.59 20.57
N ASN A 259 -7.30 -3.75 19.55
CA ASN A 259 -8.27 -2.76 19.06
C ASN A 259 -8.83 -3.06 17.66
N GLY A 260 -8.65 -4.28 17.16
CA GLY A 260 -9.41 -4.81 16.03
C GLY A 260 -8.70 -4.87 14.68
N ILE A 261 -7.37 -4.69 14.65
CA ILE A 261 -6.56 -5.08 13.48
C ILE A 261 -6.16 -6.56 13.70
N PRO A 262 -6.56 -7.50 12.82
CA PRO A 262 -6.31 -8.93 12.99
C PRO A 262 -4.87 -9.35 12.70
#